data_AF-A0A3D0M4C1-F1
#
_entry.id   AF-A0A3D0M4C1-F1
#
_cell.length_a   1.000
_cell.length_b   1.000
_cell.length_c   1.000
_cell.angle_alpha   90.00
_cell.angle_beta   90.00
_cell.angle_gamma   90.00
#
_symmetry.space_group_name_H-M   'P 1'
#
loop_
_entity.id
_entity.type
_entity.pdbx_description
1 polymer ?
#
loop_
_entity_poly.entity_id
_entity_poly.type
_entity_poly.pdbx_seq_one_letter_code
_entity_poly.pdbx_strand_id
1 'polypeptide(L)'
;TEAKRVITEAASFKGVSAVIFEAPCIQVSKPAPLLEVDIEKCTGCKLCIKELGCPAMSMENGKAVISPSMCYGCSICAQVCPFDAIGGAK
;
A
#
# COMPACT_ATOMS: atom_id res chain seq x y z
N THR A 1 9.18 -9.24 19.98
CA THR A 1 8.53 -7.92 20.07
C THR A 1 7.18 -8.08 20.73
N GLU A 2 6.68 -7.03 21.37
CA GLU A 2 5.36 -7.02 22.00
C GLU A 2 4.26 -7.53 21.06
N ALA A 3 4.22 -7.01 19.82
CA ALA A 3 3.28 -7.45 18.79
C ALA A 3 3.28 -8.97 18.56
N LYS A 4 4.47 -9.60 18.43
CA LYS A 4 4.56 -11.06 18.23
C LYS A 4 3.98 -11.85 19.41
N ARG A 5 4.22 -11.37 20.64
CA ARG A 5 3.69 -12.01 21.85
C ARG A 5 2.17 -11.93 21.88
N VAL A 6 1.60 -10.73 21.70
CA VAL A 6 0.15 -10.51 21.73
C VAL A 6 -0.57 -11.28 20.62
N ILE A 7 0.00 -11.33 19.41
CA ILE A 7 -0.55 -12.15 18.31
C ILE A 7 -0.60 -13.64 18.70
N THR A 8 0.50 -14.16 19.24
CA THR A 8 0.60 -15.59 19.59
C THR A 8 -0.38 -15.96 20.71
N GLU A 9 -0.51 -15.08 21.71
CA GLU A 9 -1.45 -15.23 22.81
C GLU A 9 -2.90 -15.21 22.33
N ALA A 10 -3.28 -14.21 21.52
CA ALA A 10 -4.63 -14.10 20.96
C ALA A 10 -4.97 -15.32 20.08
N ALA A 11 -4.05 -15.76 19.22
CA ALA A 11 -4.25 -16.94 18.38
C ALA A 11 -4.41 -18.24 19.19
N SER A 12 -3.87 -18.29 20.41
CA SER A 12 -3.95 -19.47 21.29
C SER A 12 -5.18 -19.44 22.22
N PHE A 13 -5.91 -18.33 22.28
CA PHE A 13 -7.07 -18.18 23.15
C PHE A 13 -8.23 -19.05 22.67
N LYS A 14 -8.77 -19.91 23.55
CA LYS A 14 -9.96 -20.71 23.25
C LYS A 14 -11.22 -19.84 23.36
N GLY A 15 -11.55 -19.15 22.28
CA GLY A 15 -12.73 -18.29 22.17
C GLY A 15 -12.54 -17.19 21.14
N VAL A 16 -13.44 -16.20 21.11
CA VAL A 16 -13.27 -15.01 20.29
C VAL A 16 -12.23 -14.11 20.95
N SER A 17 -11.22 -13.70 20.20
CA SER A 17 -10.20 -12.75 20.62
C SER A 17 -9.97 -11.71 19.54
N ALA A 18 -9.60 -10.48 19.93
CA ALA A 18 -9.21 -9.41 19.01
C ALA A 18 -7.86 -8.82 19.43
N VAL A 19 -7.03 -8.49 18.44
CA VAL A 19 -5.79 -7.71 18.63
C VAL A 19 -5.99 -6.36 17.96
N ILE A 20 -5.88 -5.28 18.73
CA ILE A 20 -6.05 -3.91 18.23
C ILE A 20 -4.67 -3.30 18.00
N PHE A 21 -4.34 -3.05 16.74
CA PHE A 21 -3.18 -2.25 16.39
C PHE A 21 -3.60 -0.78 16.30
N GLU A 22 -2.98 0.07 17.11
CA GLU A 22 -3.21 1.51 17.06
C GLU A 22 -2.28 2.16 16.02
N ALA A 23 -2.87 2.92 15.11
CA ALA A 23 -2.16 3.74 14.15
C ALA A 23 -2.90 5.08 14.00
N PRO A 24 -2.19 6.17 13.67
CA PRO A 24 -2.81 7.46 13.44
C PRO A 24 -3.83 7.36 12.29
N CYS A 25 -5.03 7.94 12.50
CA CYS A 25 -6.11 7.88 11.51
C CYS A 25 -5.69 8.57 10.20
N ILE A 26 -5.86 7.89 9.06
CA ILE A 26 -5.50 8.42 7.73
C ILE A 26 -6.26 9.70 7.37
N GLN A 27 -7.43 9.92 7.99
CA GLN A 27 -8.26 11.09 7.72
C GLN A 27 -7.84 12.32 8.54
N VAL A 28 -7.13 12.11 9.65
CA VAL A 28 -6.65 13.19 10.53
C VAL A 28 -5.17 13.49 10.26
N SER A 29 -4.44 12.54 9.70
CA SER A 29 -2.99 12.59 9.56
C SER A 29 -2.60 13.06 8.17
N LYS A 30 -1.42 13.69 8.05
CA LYS A 30 -0.90 14.09 6.74
C LYS A 30 -0.41 12.84 5.98
N PRO A 31 -0.71 12.72 4.68
CA PRO A 31 -0.15 11.66 3.86
C PRO A 31 1.38 11.79 3.80
N ALA A 32 2.04 10.65 3.68
CA ALA A 32 3.45 10.59 3.31
C ALA A 32 3.63 11.10 1.86
N PRO A 33 4.87 11.33 1.39
CA PRO A 33 5.12 11.71 0.00
C PRO A 33 4.34 10.80 -0.96
N LEU A 34 3.57 11.44 -1.84
CA LEU A 34 2.75 10.73 -2.81
C LEU A 34 3.64 9.94 -3.76
N LEU A 35 3.07 8.91 -4.38
CA LEU A 35 3.79 8.09 -5.33
C LEU A 35 3.31 8.39 -6.75
N GLU A 36 4.23 8.30 -7.69
CA GLU A 36 3.99 8.47 -9.12
C GLU A 36 4.54 7.28 -9.91
N VAL A 37 3.99 7.09 -11.11
CA VAL A 37 4.42 6.05 -12.04
C VAL A 37 5.30 6.67 -13.12
N ASP A 38 6.51 6.15 -13.26
CA ASP A 38 7.38 6.42 -14.41
C ASP A 38 6.83 5.67 -15.63
N ILE A 39 6.26 6.42 -16.58
CA ILE A 39 5.61 5.89 -17.78
C ILE A 39 6.60 5.15 -18.69
N GLU A 40 7.87 5.58 -18.70
CA GLU A 40 8.92 4.98 -19.54
C GLU A 40 9.28 3.59 -19.03
N LYS A 41 9.37 3.42 -17.71
CA LYS A 41 9.66 2.12 -17.08
C LYS A 41 8.44 1.22 -16.96
N CYS A 42 7.24 1.78 -16.88
CA CYS A 42 6.02 1.02 -16.67
C CYS A 42 5.71 0.15 -17.90
N THR A 43 5.73 -1.17 -17.75
CA THR A 43 5.41 -2.10 -18.86
C THR A 43 3.92 -2.39 -19.01
N GLY A 44 3.08 -1.90 -18.09
CA GLY A 44 1.64 -2.20 -18.10
C GLY A 44 1.29 -3.62 -17.64
N CYS A 45 2.18 -4.30 -16.90
CA CYS A 45 1.99 -5.69 -16.45
C CYS A 45 0.81 -5.91 -15.48
N LYS A 46 0.27 -4.83 -14.88
CA LYS A 46 -0.86 -4.82 -13.92
C LYS A 46 -0.61 -5.55 -12.60
N LEU A 47 0.61 -5.99 -12.31
CA LEU A 47 0.92 -6.71 -11.06
C LEU A 47 0.54 -5.88 -9.83
N CYS A 48 0.92 -4.59 -9.81
CA CYS A 48 0.61 -3.70 -8.70
C CYS A 48 -0.90 -3.61 -8.42
N ILE A 49 -1.76 -3.56 -9.45
CA ILE A 49 -3.22 -3.47 -9.27
C ILE A 49 -3.80 -4.80 -8.79
N LYS A 50 -3.33 -5.92 -9.35
CA LYS A 50 -3.85 -7.26 -9.02
C LYS A 50 -3.51 -7.70 -7.60
N GLU A 51 -2.30 -7.41 -7.14
CA GLU A 51 -1.83 -7.87 -5.83
C GLU A 51 -2.30 -6.96 -4.68
N LEU A 52 -2.33 -5.63 -4.89
CA LEU A 52 -2.64 -4.68 -3.82
C LEU A 52 -4.10 -4.25 -3.77
N GLY A 53 -4.77 -4.11 -4.92
CA GLY A 53 -6.10 -3.50 -4.98
C GLY A 53 -6.13 -2.07 -4.42
N CYS A 54 -5.04 -1.30 -4.55
CA CYS A 54 -4.98 0.06 -4.04
C CYS A 54 -6.04 0.94 -4.74
N PRO A 55 -6.93 1.64 -3.99
CA PRO A 55 -7.99 2.45 -4.60
C PRO A 55 -7.44 3.69 -5.34
N ALA A 56 -6.20 4.09 -5.04
CA ALA A 56 -5.53 5.19 -5.72
C ALA A 56 -5.01 4.81 -7.12
N MET A 57 -5.04 3.54 -7.51
CA MET A 57 -4.42 3.07 -8.75
C MET A 57 -5.45 2.73 -9.83
N SER A 58 -5.17 3.16 -11.05
CA SER A 58 -5.95 2.86 -12.25
C SER A 58 -5.04 2.51 -13.42
N MET A 59 -5.65 2.09 -14.54
CA MET A 59 -4.94 1.87 -15.80
C MET A 59 -5.44 2.87 -16.84
N GLU A 60 -4.52 3.60 -17.46
CA GLU A 60 -4.81 4.52 -18.56
C GLU A 60 -3.80 4.29 -19.68
N ASN A 61 -4.27 4.19 -20.93
CA ASN A 61 -3.43 3.98 -22.12
C ASN A 61 -2.44 2.80 -21.98
N GLY A 62 -2.85 1.74 -21.28
CA GLY A 62 -2.00 0.56 -21.03
C GLY A 62 -0.94 0.73 -19.94
N LYS A 63 -0.88 1.88 -19.27
CA LYS A 63 0.06 2.20 -18.18
C LYS A 63 -0.67 2.33 -16.85
N ALA A 64 0.03 2.07 -15.75
CA ALA A 64 -0.51 2.32 -14.43
C ALA A 64 -0.47 3.82 -14.12
N VAL A 65 -1.49 4.33 -13.44
CA VAL A 65 -1.58 5.72 -12.98
C VAL A 65 -1.95 5.71 -11.49
N ILE A 66 -1.41 6.66 -10.73
CA ILE A 66 -1.73 6.87 -9.31
C ILE A 66 -2.43 8.20 -9.16
N SER A 67 -3.65 8.19 -8.60
CA SER A 67 -4.41 9.40 -8.27
C SER A 67 -3.83 10.06 -7.01
N PRO A 68 -3.36 11.33 -7.10
CA PRO A 68 -2.79 12.04 -5.96
C PRO A 68 -3.81 12.25 -4.82
N SER A 69 -5.09 12.37 -5.16
CA SER A 69 -6.18 12.61 -4.20
C SER A 69 -6.47 11.42 -3.28
N MET A 70 -6.08 10.21 -3.69
CA MET A 70 -6.35 8.97 -2.95
C MET A 70 -5.07 8.28 -2.48
N CYS A 71 -3.90 8.71 -2.97
CA CYS A 71 -2.62 8.15 -2.56
C CYS A 71 -2.25 8.63 -1.16
N TYR A 72 -1.83 7.70 -0.30
CA TYR A 72 -1.41 8.00 1.07
C TYR A 72 0.09 7.77 1.32
N GLY A 73 0.84 7.44 0.26
CA GLY A 73 2.29 7.24 0.33
C GLY A 73 2.73 6.00 1.11
N CYS A 74 1.93 4.94 1.16
CA CYS A 74 2.27 3.72 1.92
C CYS A 74 3.46 2.92 1.37
N SER A 75 3.97 3.26 0.18
CA SER A 75 5.13 2.65 -0.51
C SER A 75 5.00 1.18 -0.90
N ILE A 76 3.87 0.51 -0.61
CA ILE A 76 3.73 -0.92 -0.90
C ILE A 76 3.69 -1.19 -2.42
N CYS A 77 3.06 -0.32 -3.22
CA CYS A 77 3.06 -0.46 -4.67
C CYS A 77 4.46 -0.34 -5.30
N ALA A 78 5.35 0.46 -4.70
CA ALA A 78 6.75 0.54 -5.11
C ALA A 78 7.50 -0.77 -4.84
N GLN A 79 7.25 -1.40 -3.67
CA GLN A 79 7.91 -2.65 -3.28
C GLN A 79 7.53 -3.85 -4.16
N VAL A 80 6.32 -3.86 -4.73
CA VAL A 80 5.87 -4.97 -5.59
C VAL A 80 6.18 -4.76 -7.07
N CYS A 81 6.64 -3.57 -7.48
CA CYS A 81 6.90 -3.29 -8.88
C CYS A 81 8.25 -3.90 -9.31
N PRO A 82 8.29 -4.91 -10.19
CA PRO A 82 9.56 -5.55 -10.58
C PRO A 82 10.38 -4.70 -11.57
N PHE A 83 9.85 -3.54 -11.98
CA PHE A 83 10.47 -2.63 -12.96
C PHE A 83 10.94 -1.32 -12.32
N ASP A 84 10.82 -1.17 -11.00
CA ASP A 84 11.10 0.07 -10.27
C ASP A 84 10.45 1.30 -10.92
N ALA A 85 9.22 1.10 -11.43
CA ALA A 85 8.47 2.11 -12.16
C ALA A 85 7.60 2.97 -11.24
N ILE A 86 7.59 2.73 -9.92
CA ILE A 86 6.75 3.43 -8.96
C ILE A 86 7.66 3.99 -7.85
N GLY A 87 7.58 5.28 -7.58
CA GLY A 87 8.44 5.94 -6.60
C GLY A 87 7.81 7.22 -6.04
N GLY A 88 8.49 7.84 -5.06
CA GLY A 88 8.07 9.13 -4.51
C GLY A 88 8.02 10.21 -5.58
N ALA A 89 6.91 10.93 -5.64
CA ALA A 89 6.78 12.17 -6.40
C ALA A 89 7.95 13.09 -6.01
N LYS A 90 8.68 13.58 -7.01
CA LYS A 90 9.73 14.57 -6.82
C LYS A 90 9.13 15.95 -6.57
#